data_AF-A0A8H3AAK1-F1
#
_entry.id   AF-A0A8H3AAK1-F1
#
_cell.length_a   1.000
_cell.length_b   1.000
_cell.length_c   1.000
_cell.angle_alpha   90.00
_cell.angle_beta   90.00
_cell.angle_gamma   90.00
#
_symmetry.space_group_name_H-M   'P 1'
#
loop_
_entity.id
_entity.type
_entity.pdbx_description
1 polymer ?
#
loop_
_entity_poly.entity_id
_entity_poly.type
_entity_poly.pdbx_seq_one_letter_code
_entity_poly.pdbx_strand_id
1 'polypeptide(L)'
;MSYVSPFLKPEQYITNVGKLSSDGIMIDEAVARAVREARDYSNKHSSDFSLVKQLKDDLDKFEPRWTESLQASRNGASGLSARLNRFDEVFLSMINDVSSQQDANDVIVEFKAFLSEDRPSRSPKLEWTPGPKKAFEEIEGLVDQESNHVIEVMEDSEDWNKAIDELKQKLPEVQKGVKQVRGALEKYAVEIA
;
A
#
# COMPACT_ATOMS: atom_id res chain seq x y z
N MET A 1 28.22 -7.77 -2.57
CA MET A 1 27.92 -6.60 -1.69
C MET A 1 27.06 -7.12 -0.55
N SER A 2 27.18 -6.59 0.67
CA SER A 2 26.28 -6.97 1.76
C SER A 2 24.86 -6.46 1.45
N TYR A 3 23.85 -7.32 1.57
CA TYR A 3 22.44 -6.93 1.45
C TYR A 3 22.10 -5.88 2.52
N VAL A 4 21.26 -4.91 2.14
CA VAL A 4 20.68 -3.90 3.03
C VAL A 4 19.17 -3.95 2.84
N SER A 5 18.44 -4.29 3.89
CA SER A 5 16.99 -4.38 3.83
C SER A 5 16.37 -3.03 3.44
N PRO A 6 15.42 -3.00 2.49
CA PRO A 6 14.71 -1.79 2.11
C PRO A 6 13.91 -1.18 3.27
N PHE A 7 13.54 -1.98 4.27
CA PHE A 7 12.80 -1.51 5.45
C PHE A 7 13.67 -0.77 6.48
N LEU A 8 14.99 -0.76 6.33
CA LEU A 8 15.87 0.03 7.20
C LEU A 8 15.83 1.53 6.91
N LYS A 9 15.27 1.94 5.77
CA LYS A 9 15.10 3.35 5.37
C LYS A 9 13.73 3.58 4.71
N PRO A 10 12.63 3.44 5.47
CA PRO A 10 11.28 3.47 4.92
C PRO A 10 10.75 4.89 4.65
N GLU A 11 11.51 5.95 4.97
CA GLU A 11 11.03 7.33 5.06
C GLU A 11 10.42 7.85 3.76
N GLN A 12 11.01 7.47 2.62
CA GLN A 12 10.49 7.90 1.32
C GLN A 12 9.09 7.34 1.04
N TYR A 13 8.82 6.10 1.43
CA TYR A 13 7.52 5.46 1.20
C TYR A 13 6.46 6.06 2.12
N ILE A 14 6.81 6.30 3.39
CA ILE A 14 5.95 6.96 4.36
C ILE A 14 5.60 8.37 3.89
N THR A 15 6.59 9.13 3.42
CA THR A 15 6.41 10.49 2.91
C THR A 15 5.52 10.51 1.67
N ASN A 16 5.74 9.59 0.73
CA ASN A 16 4.95 9.49 -0.49
C ASN A 16 3.47 9.16 -0.19
N VAL A 17 3.20 8.18 0.68
CA VAL A 17 1.83 7.83 1.10
C VAL A 17 1.17 9.00 1.83
N GLY A 18 1.89 9.67 2.73
CA GLY A 18 1.37 10.85 3.44
C GLY A 18 1.03 12.01 2.52
N LYS A 19 1.85 12.25 1.49
CA LYS A 19 1.56 13.25 0.46
C LYS A 19 0.31 12.89 -0.33
N LEU A 20 0.19 11.63 -0.77
CA LEU A 20 -1.00 11.16 -1.48
C LEU A 20 -2.28 11.27 -0.64
N SER A 21 -2.20 11.06 0.68
CA SER A 21 -3.31 11.31 1.60
C SER A 21 -3.73 12.79 1.55
N SER A 22 -2.76 13.69 1.75
CA SER A 22 -2.98 15.14 1.78
C SER A 22 -3.56 15.66 0.45
N ASP A 23 -2.97 15.22 -0.67
CA ASP A 23 -3.43 15.59 -2.01
C ASP A 23 -4.86 15.06 -2.25
N GLY A 24 -5.16 13.82 -1.84
CA GLY A 24 -6.48 13.21 -1.96
C GLY A 24 -7.57 14.00 -1.24
N ILE A 25 -7.32 14.40 0.02
CA ILE A 25 -8.25 15.23 0.81
C ILE A 25 -8.48 16.58 0.14
N MET A 26 -7.40 17.27 -0.26
CA MET A 26 -7.50 18.58 -0.89
C MET A 26 -8.31 18.54 -2.20
N ILE A 27 -8.10 17.49 -3.02
CA ILE A 27 -8.83 17.31 -4.27
C ILE A 27 -10.29 16.99 -3.98
N ASP A 28 -10.59 16.12 -3.01
CA ASP A 28 -11.97 15.78 -2.65
C ASP A 28 -12.78 17.02 -2.24
N GLU A 29 -12.22 17.87 -1.38
CA GLU A 29 -12.85 19.13 -1.00
C GLU A 29 -13.08 20.06 -2.21
N ALA A 30 -12.14 20.10 -3.15
CA ALA A 30 -12.27 20.92 -4.36
C ALA A 30 -13.36 20.38 -5.29
N VAL A 31 -13.45 19.06 -5.46
CA VAL A 31 -14.52 18.41 -6.22
C VAL A 31 -15.88 18.70 -5.58
N ALA A 32 -16.01 18.54 -4.27
CA ALA A 32 -17.24 18.82 -3.54
C ALA A 32 -17.69 20.29 -3.69
N ARG A 33 -16.74 21.25 -3.65
CA ARG A 33 -17.03 22.67 -3.93
C ARG A 33 -17.51 22.88 -5.37
N ALA A 34 -16.82 22.32 -6.36
CA ALA A 34 -17.18 22.48 -7.77
C ALA A 34 -18.57 21.92 -8.08
N VAL A 35 -18.91 20.74 -7.53
CA VAL A 35 -20.24 20.13 -7.67
C VAL A 35 -21.31 21.06 -7.08
N ARG A 36 -21.08 21.61 -5.88
CA ARG A 36 -22.03 22.50 -5.22
C ARG A 36 -22.23 23.80 -6.01
N GLU A 37 -21.15 24.44 -6.43
CA GLU A 37 -21.22 25.70 -7.18
C GLU A 37 -21.93 25.50 -8.52
N ALA A 38 -21.63 24.43 -9.25
CA ALA A 38 -22.32 24.12 -10.51
C ALA A 38 -23.82 23.90 -10.30
N ARG A 39 -24.20 23.20 -9.22
CA ARG A 39 -25.61 23.01 -8.83
C ARG A 39 -26.28 24.36 -8.55
N ASP A 40 -25.63 25.24 -7.80
CA ASP A 40 -26.15 26.58 -7.48
C ASP A 40 -26.30 27.46 -8.73
N TYR A 41 -25.32 27.45 -9.63
CA TYR A 41 -25.40 28.18 -10.90
C TYR A 41 -26.54 27.66 -11.77
N SER A 42 -26.67 26.34 -11.91
CA SER A 42 -27.77 25.73 -12.67
C SER A 42 -29.12 26.12 -12.08
N ASN A 43 -29.27 26.08 -10.76
CA ASN A 43 -30.52 26.45 -10.11
C ASN A 43 -30.93 27.91 -10.34
N LYS A 44 -29.96 28.83 -10.43
CA LYS A 44 -30.20 30.26 -10.62
C LYS A 44 -30.42 30.68 -12.07
N HIS A 45 -29.75 30.01 -13.01
CA HIS A 45 -29.62 30.53 -14.38
C HIS A 45 -30.10 29.57 -15.48
N SER A 46 -30.58 28.36 -15.14
CA SER A 46 -30.96 27.37 -16.16
C SER A 46 -32.16 27.76 -17.02
N SER A 47 -33.02 28.67 -16.56
CA SER A 47 -34.11 29.22 -17.38
C SER A 47 -33.59 30.06 -18.54
N ASP A 48 -32.45 30.73 -18.34
CA ASP A 48 -31.89 31.71 -19.27
C ASP A 48 -30.72 31.10 -20.07
N PHE A 49 -29.99 30.16 -19.46
CA PHE A 49 -28.81 29.52 -20.02
C PHE A 49 -28.85 28.01 -19.82
N SER A 50 -29.42 27.30 -20.81
CA SER A 50 -29.57 25.84 -20.77
C SER A 50 -28.25 25.07 -20.67
N LEU A 51 -27.13 25.65 -21.13
CA LEU A 51 -25.79 25.03 -21.04
C LEU A 51 -25.34 24.81 -19.58
N VAL A 52 -25.76 25.68 -18.65
CA VAL A 52 -25.39 25.54 -17.22
C VAL A 52 -26.02 24.30 -16.60
N LYS A 53 -27.18 23.85 -17.12
CA LYS A 53 -27.80 22.58 -16.72
C LYS A 53 -26.92 21.38 -17.10
N GLN A 54 -26.29 21.43 -18.28
CA GLN A 54 -25.40 20.35 -18.73
C GLN A 54 -24.17 20.23 -17.82
N LEU A 55 -23.56 21.36 -17.42
CA LEU A 55 -22.44 21.38 -16.47
C LEU A 55 -22.80 20.68 -15.15
N LYS A 56 -23.97 20.99 -14.57
CA LYS A 56 -24.47 20.31 -13.38
C LYS A 56 -24.66 18.81 -13.63
N ASP A 57 -25.33 18.43 -14.70
CA ASP A 57 -25.66 17.03 -14.98
C ASP A 57 -24.40 16.17 -15.21
N ASP A 58 -23.33 16.73 -15.77
CA ASP A 58 -22.06 16.03 -15.94
C ASP A 58 -21.28 15.91 -14.62
N LEU A 59 -21.32 16.94 -13.76
CA LEU A 59 -20.73 16.87 -12.43
C LEU A 59 -21.49 15.90 -11.51
N ASP A 60 -22.82 15.84 -11.59
CA ASP A 60 -23.63 14.86 -10.85
C ASP A 60 -23.31 13.41 -11.28
N LYS A 61 -22.84 13.19 -12.53
CA LYS A 61 -22.34 11.86 -12.98
C LYS A 61 -20.89 11.59 -12.56
N PHE A 62 -20.09 12.64 -12.45
CA PHE A 62 -18.68 12.53 -12.06
C PHE A 62 -18.52 12.21 -10.57
N GLU A 63 -19.29 12.88 -9.70
CA GLU A 63 -19.20 12.76 -8.23
C GLU A 63 -19.22 11.30 -7.73
N PRO A 64 -20.17 10.43 -8.14
CA PRO A 64 -20.16 9.03 -7.70
C PRO A 64 -18.91 8.25 -8.13
N ARG A 65 -18.38 8.53 -9.34
CA ARG A 65 -17.16 7.86 -9.85
C ARG A 65 -15.93 8.31 -9.08
N TRP A 66 -15.87 9.58 -8.71
CA TRP A 66 -14.84 10.13 -7.86
C TRP A 66 -14.84 9.45 -6.49
N THR A 67 -16.00 9.41 -5.81
CA THR A 67 -16.14 8.72 -4.52
C THR A 67 -15.78 7.24 -4.60
N GLU A 68 -16.23 6.53 -5.64
CA GLU A 68 -15.87 5.11 -5.84
C GLU A 68 -14.35 4.93 -6.00
N SER A 69 -13.68 5.84 -6.70
CA SER A 69 -12.23 5.80 -6.91
C SER A 69 -11.45 6.05 -5.61
N LEU A 70 -11.90 7.00 -4.78
CA LEU A 70 -11.33 7.23 -3.45
C LEU A 70 -11.52 6.01 -2.54
N GLN A 71 -12.73 5.45 -2.50
CA GLN A 71 -13.02 4.25 -1.73
C GLN A 71 -12.18 3.04 -2.18
N ALA A 72 -11.98 2.88 -3.49
CA ALA A 72 -11.11 1.84 -4.02
C ALA A 72 -9.66 2.02 -3.55
N SER A 73 -9.15 3.25 -3.59
CA SER A 73 -7.82 3.60 -3.09
C SER A 73 -7.65 3.30 -1.60
N ARG A 74 -8.64 3.70 -0.79
CA ARG A 74 -8.72 3.44 0.64
C ARG A 74 -8.69 1.93 0.95
N ASN A 75 -9.47 1.16 0.21
CA ASN A 75 -9.53 -0.29 0.37
C ASN A 75 -8.20 -0.95 -0.04
N GLY A 76 -7.54 -0.44 -1.10
CA GLY A 76 -6.19 -0.87 -1.49
C GLY A 76 -5.17 -0.66 -0.38
N ALA A 77 -5.15 0.52 0.24
CA ALA A 77 -4.28 0.83 1.38
C ALA A 77 -4.57 -0.07 2.59
N SER A 78 -5.84 -0.29 2.92
CA SER A 78 -6.26 -1.21 4.00
C SER A 78 -5.79 -2.64 3.74
N GLY A 79 -5.99 -3.13 2.52
CA GLY A 79 -5.55 -4.46 2.11
C GLY A 79 -4.04 -4.63 2.18
N LEU A 80 -3.27 -3.62 1.73
CA LEU A 80 -1.82 -3.64 1.80
C LEU A 80 -1.32 -3.55 3.25
N SER A 81 -1.96 -2.74 4.09
CA SER A 81 -1.67 -2.71 5.52
C SER A 81 -1.85 -4.09 6.17
N ALA A 82 -2.97 -4.77 5.88
CA ALA A 82 -3.21 -6.12 6.38
C ALA A 82 -2.16 -7.12 5.86
N ARG A 83 -1.73 -6.99 4.60
CA ARG A 83 -0.64 -7.80 4.03
C ARG A 83 0.68 -7.55 4.78
N LEU A 84 1.05 -6.31 5.05
CA LEU A 84 2.25 -5.96 5.82
C LEU A 84 2.15 -6.45 7.27
N ASN A 85 0.96 -6.41 7.88
CA ASN A 85 0.75 -6.97 9.22
C ASN A 85 1.08 -8.47 9.24
N ARG A 86 0.55 -9.23 8.28
CA ARG A 86 0.83 -10.66 8.20
C ARG A 86 2.29 -10.94 7.85
N PHE A 87 2.90 -10.13 6.98
CA PHE A 87 4.33 -10.21 6.69
C PHE A 87 5.18 -10.08 7.96
N ASP A 88 4.88 -9.07 8.79
CA ASP A 88 5.58 -8.82 10.06
C ASP A 88 5.30 -9.89 11.12
N GLU A 89 4.02 -10.15 11.42
CA GLU A 89 3.63 -10.97 12.57
C GLU A 89 3.78 -12.47 12.32
N VAL A 90 3.64 -12.92 11.08
CA VAL A 90 3.73 -14.34 10.71
C VAL A 90 5.07 -14.64 10.07
N PHE A 91 5.31 -14.12 8.86
CA PHE A 91 6.44 -14.56 8.04
C PHE A 91 7.80 -14.15 8.61
N LEU A 92 7.96 -12.89 8.99
CA LEU A 92 9.19 -12.43 9.64
C LEU A 92 9.39 -13.11 11.00
N SER A 93 8.33 -13.35 11.77
CA SER A 93 8.42 -14.04 13.06
C SER A 93 8.90 -15.49 12.94
N MET A 94 8.51 -16.22 11.89
CA MET A 94 8.95 -17.61 11.66
C MET A 94 10.48 -17.75 11.61
N ILE A 95 11.20 -16.71 11.19
CA ILE A 95 12.66 -16.71 11.16
C ILE A 95 13.24 -16.98 12.56
N ASN A 96 12.61 -16.48 13.63
CA ASN A 96 13.09 -16.69 15.00
C ASN A 96 13.03 -18.15 15.43
N ASP A 97 12.05 -18.89 14.91
CA ASP A 97 11.77 -20.28 15.30
C ASP A 97 12.64 -21.29 14.53
N VAL A 98 13.42 -20.84 13.54
CA VAL A 98 14.32 -21.73 12.80
C VAL A 98 15.44 -22.23 13.70
N SER A 99 15.48 -23.55 13.88
CA SER A 99 16.45 -24.29 14.70
C SER A 99 17.07 -25.49 13.97
N SER A 100 16.48 -25.87 12.84
CA SER A 100 16.92 -26.99 12.00
C SER A 100 16.87 -26.63 10.52
N GLN A 101 17.57 -27.42 9.69
CA GLN A 101 17.48 -27.29 8.23
C GLN A 101 16.05 -27.54 7.72
N GLN A 102 15.28 -28.40 8.39
CA GLN A 102 13.89 -28.64 8.02
C GLN A 102 13.05 -27.37 8.26
N ASP A 103 13.24 -26.69 9.39
CA ASP A 103 12.54 -25.44 9.68
C ASP A 103 12.88 -24.38 8.62
N ALA A 104 14.14 -24.28 8.21
CA ALA A 104 14.56 -23.37 7.14
C ALA A 104 13.87 -23.69 5.80
N ASN A 105 13.76 -24.98 5.44
CA ASN A 105 13.04 -25.41 4.23
C ASN A 105 11.54 -25.06 4.31
N ASP A 106 10.92 -25.25 5.48
CA ASP A 106 9.51 -24.91 5.70
C ASP A 106 9.30 -23.39 5.56
N VAL A 107 10.18 -22.57 6.13
CA VAL A 107 10.15 -21.11 5.96
C VAL A 107 10.28 -20.72 4.48
N ILE A 108 11.20 -21.32 3.72
CA ILE A 108 11.32 -21.06 2.28
C ILE A 108 10.00 -21.35 1.54
N VAL A 109 9.35 -22.47 1.86
CA VAL A 109 8.06 -22.84 1.24
C VAL A 109 6.99 -21.78 1.55
N GLU A 110 6.87 -21.37 2.80
CA GLU A 110 5.89 -20.37 3.24
C GLU A 110 6.13 -19.00 2.60
N PHE A 111 7.38 -18.54 2.51
CA PHE A 111 7.71 -17.28 1.83
C PHE A 111 7.43 -17.34 0.31
N LYS A 112 7.73 -18.47 -0.35
CA LYS A 112 7.37 -18.67 -1.78
C LYS A 112 5.86 -18.67 -2.00
N ALA A 113 5.10 -19.29 -1.08
CA ALA A 113 3.65 -19.26 -1.12
C ALA A 113 3.12 -17.83 -0.95
N PHE A 114 3.64 -17.08 0.03
CA PHE A 114 3.28 -15.68 0.26
C PHE A 114 3.56 -14.76 -0.93
N LEU A 115 4.70 -14.93 -1.60
CA LEU A 115 5.07 -14.18 -2.81
C LEU A 115 4.12 -14.43 -3.99
N SER A 116 3.47 -15.60 -4.01
CA SER A 116 2.56 -16.02 -5.08
C SER A 116 1.11 -15.54 -4.86
N GLU A 117 0.80 -14.98 -3.70
CA GLU A 117 -0.53 -14.47 -3.41
C GLU A 117 -0.91 -13.24 -4.24
N ASP A 118 -2.22 -13.00 -4.34
CA ASP A 118 -2.73 -11.81 -5.01
C ASP A 118 -2.39 -10.53 -4.23
N ARG A 119 -2.27 -9.43 -4.98
CA ARG A 119 -1.76 -8.16 -4.50
C ARG A 119 -2.83 -7.08 -4.51
N PRO A 120 -3.06 -6.38 -3.38
CA PRO A 120 -4.00 -5.25 -3.34
C PRO A 120 -3.79 -4.22 -4.46
N SER A 121 -2.54 -3.95 -4.83
CA SER A 121 -2.20 -2.99 -5.89
C SER A 121 -2.70 -3.40 -7.30
N ARG A 122 -2.93 -4.69 -7.55
CA ARG A 122 -3.39 -5.22 -8.84
C ARG A 122 -4.89 -5.09 -9.04
N SER A 123 -5.61 -4.55 -8.05
CA SER A 123 -7.04 -4.31 -8.17
C SER A 123 -7.33 -3.37 -9.37
N PRO A 124 -8.18 -3.77 -10.34
CA PRO A 124 -8.51 -2.92 -11.48
C PRO A 124 -9.28 -1.65 -11.07
N LYS A 125 -9.77 -1.59 -9.83
CA LYS A 125 -10.42 -0.39 -9.29
C LYS A 125 -9.43 0.74 -8.99
N LEU A 126 -8.13 0.45 -8.93
CA LEU A 126 -7.08 1.44 -8.70
C LEU A 126 -6.60 2.13 -9.99
N GLU A 127 -7.10 1.74 -11.17
CA GLU A 127 -6.70 2.38 -12.44
C GLU A 127 -7.08 3.87 -12.48
N TRP A 128 -8.11 4.27 -11.75
CA TRP A 128 -8.54 5.67 -11.65
C TRP A 128 -7.75 6.48 -10.60
N THR A 129 -6.88 5.82 -9.83
CA THR A 129 -6.01 6.43 -8.82
C THR A 129 -4.56 5.98 -9.04
N PRO A 130 -3.93 6.38 -10.16
CA PRO A 130 -2.61 5.88 -10.56
C PRO A 130 -1.49 6.25 -9.58
N GLY A 131 -1.61 7.37 -8.86
CA GLY A 131 -0.67 7.76 -7.80
C GLY A 131 -0.65 6.74 -6.66
N PRO A 132 -1.80 6.52 -5.96
CA PRO A 132 -1.93 5.46 -4.97
C PRO A 132 -1.54 4.07 -5.47
N LYS A 133 -2.01 3.68 -6.66
CA LYS A 133 -1.64 2.39 -7.28
C LYS A 133 -0.13 2.18 -7.32
N LYS A 134 0.59 3.15 -7.90
CA LYS A 134 2.06 3.08 -8.02
C LYS A 134 2.74 3.02 -6.66
N ALA A 135 2.31 3.83 -5.69
CA ALA A 135 2.89 3.80 -4.35
C ALA A 135 2.68 2.45 -3.66
N PHE A 136 1.53 1.80 -3.86
CA PHE A 136 1.25 0.46 -3.32
C PHE A 136 2.11 -0.60 -3.99
N GLU A 137 2.27 -0.55 -5.32
CA GLU A 137 3.17 -1.45 -6.06
C GLU A 137 4.63 -1.32 -5.58
N GLU A 138 5.10 -0.09 -5.34
CA GLU A 138 6.46 0.16 -4.82
C GLU A 138 6.65 -0.45 -3.43
N ILE A 139 5.67 -0.33 -2.53
CA ILE A 139 5.71 -0.91 -1.18
C ILE A 139 5.66 -2.44 -1.23
N GLU A 140 4.82 -3.02 -2.08
CA GLU A 140 4.79 -4.47 -2.30
C GLU A 140 6.14 -4.98 -2.84
N GLY A 141 6.82 -4.20 -3.68
CA GLY A 141 8.16 -4.53 -4.15
C GLY A 141 9.20 -4.63 -3.02
N LEU A 142 9.04 -3.88 -1.92
CA LEU A 142 9.92 -4.00 -0.74
C LEU A 142 9.71 -5.34 -0.03
N VAL A 143 8.45 -5.76 0.08
CA VAL A 143 8.07 -7.05 0.66
C VAL A 143 8.65 -8.18 -0.18
N ASP A 144 8.57 -8.07 -1.51
CA ASP A 144 9.15 -9.04 -2.42
C ASP A 144 10.67 -9.14 -2.26
N GLN A 145 11.35 -7.99 -2.23
CA GLN A 145 12.80 -7.93 -2.09
C GLN A 145 13.26 -8.56 -0.76
N GLU A 146 12.60 -8.23 0.35
CA GLU A 146 12.93 -8.78 1.66
C GLU A 146 12.64 -10.29 1.73
N SER A 147 11.51 -10.72 1.16
CA SER A 147 11.13 -12.14 1.10
C SER A 147 12.14 -12.98 0.30
N ASN A 148 12.55 -12.48 -0.87
CA ASN A 148 13.55 -13.16 -1.69
C ASN A 148 14.91 -13.20 -0.99
N HIS A 149 15.30 -12.13 -0.29
CA HIS A 149 16.54 -12.15 0.49
C HIS A 149 16.52 -13.23 1.58
N VAL A 150 15.41 -13.35 2.32
CA VAL A 150 15.24 -14.41 3.33
C VAL A 150 15.37 -15.80 2.70
N ILE A 151 14.71 -16.03 1.56
CA ILE A 151 14.81 -17.29 0.81
C ILE A 151 16.25 -17.57 0.39
N GLU A 152 16.91 -16.62 -0.27
CA GLU A 152 18.29 -16.76 -0.75
C GLU A 152 19.26 -17.11 0.39
N VAL A 153 19.13 -16.44 1.54
CA VAL A 153 19.97 -16.71 2.72
C VAL A 153 19.77 -18.12 3.25
N MET A 154 18.54 -18.63 3.22
CA MET A 154 18.21 -19.98 3.70
C MET A 154 18.57 -21.07 2.68
N GLU A 155 18.65 -20.75 1.39
CA GLU A 155 19.04 -21.67 0.32
C GLU A 155 20.57 -21.80 0.14
N ASP A 156 21.34 -20.72 0.30
CA ASP A 156 22.70 -20.60 -0.27
C ASP A 156 23.87 -20.77 0.72
N SER A 157 23.66 -21.34 1.90
CA SER A 157 24.67 -21.27 2.97
C SER A 157 25.36 -22.61 3.26
N GLU A 158 26.67 -22.68 2.98
CA GLU A 158 27.59 -23.68 3.56
C GLU A 158 27.59 -23.64 5.11
N ASP A 159 27.19 -22.51 5.71
CA ASP A 159 27.03 -22.30 7.16
C ASP A 159 25.70 -21.59 7.49
N TRP A 160 24.59 -22.31 7.27
CA TRP A 160 23.21 -21.80 7.40
C TRP A 160 22.86 -21.26 8.78
N ASN A 161 23.43 -21.84 9.84
CA ASN A 161 23.21 -21.37 11.20
C ASN A 161 23.65 -19.90 11.36
N LYS A 162 24.85 -19.57 10.88
CA LYS A 162 25.38 -18.21 10.96
C LYS A 162 24.53 -17.22 10.17
N ALA A 163 24.10 -17.62 8.97
CA ALA A 163 23.32 -16.74 8.10
C ALA A 163 21.93 -16.43 8.69
N ILE A 164 21.30 -17.43 9.33
CA ILE A 164 20.05 -17.25 10.05
C ILE A 164 20.24 -16.41 11.31
N ASP A 165 21.33 -16.57 12.06
CA ASP A 165 21.64 -15.72 13.20
C ASP A 165 21.78 -14.24 12.79
N GLU A 166 22.40 -13.96 11.64
CA GLU A 166 22.50 -12.61 11.09
C GLU A 166 21.12 -12.04 10.68
N LEU A 167 20.21 -12.86 10.13
CA LEU A 167 18.84 -12.46 9.86
C LEU A 167 18.09 -12.12 11.16
N LYS A 168 18.15 -13.01 12.17
CA LYS A 168 17.53 -12.81 13.48
C LYS A 168 18.01 -11.53 14.16
N GLN A 169 19.30 -11.21 14.05
CA GLN A 169 19.86 -9.97 14.61
C GLN A 169 19.31 -8.70 13.95
N LYS A 170 19.08 -8.71 12.64
CA LYS A 170 18.57 -7.55 11.89
C LYS A 170 17.04 -7.43 11.95
N LEU A 171 16.35 -8.54 12.21
CA LEU A 171 14.90 -8.66 12.18
C LEU A 171 14.15 -7.54 12.94
N PRO A 172 14.55 -7.14 14.18
CA PRO A 172 13.80 -6.13 14.92
C PRO A 172 13.73 -4.77 14.23
N GLU A 173 14.81 -4.33 13.57
CA GLU A 173 14.83 -3.06 12.84
C GLU A 173 14.06 -3.17 11.52
N VAL A 174 14.09 -4.34 10.85
CA VAL A 174 13.26 -4.60 9.66
C VAL A 174 11.77 -4.54 10.03
N GLN A 175 11.36 -5.25 11.09
CA GLN A 175 9.98 -5.27 11.58
C GLN A 175 9.49 -3.86 11.97
N LYS A 176 10.36 -3.06 12.60
CA LYS A 176 10.07 -1.66 12.91
C LYS A 176 9.81 -0.85 11.64
N GLY A 177 10.63 -1.01 10.61
CA GLY A 177 10.41 -0.37 9.31
C GLY A 177 9.09 -0.78 8.65
N VAL A 178 8.77 -2.08 8.66
CA VAL A 178 7.49 -2.61 8.17
C VAL A 178 6.31 -1.96 8.92
N LYS A 179 6.36 -1.89 10.25
CA LYS A 179 5.33 -1.25 11.09
C LYS A 179 5.16 0.24 10.77
N GLN A 180 6.23 0.96 10.48
CA GLN A 180 6.15 2.37 10.11
C GLN A 180 5.45 2.57 8.76
N VAL A 181 5.79 1.76 7.74
CA VAL A 181 5.10 1.79 6.43
C VAL A 181 3.63 1.40 6.59
N ARG A 182 3.35 0.35 7.37
CA ARG A 182 1.99 -0.09 7.69
C ARG A 182 1.18 1.04 8.32
N GLY A 183 1.73 1.73 9.32
CA GLY A 183 1.07 2.86 9.98
C GLY A 183 0.76 4.02 9.02
N ALA A 184 1.61 4.28 8.03
CA ALA A 184 1.34 5.28 7.00
C ALA A 184 0.14 4.89 6.10
N LEU A 185 0.03 3.61 5.73
CA LEU A 185 -1.10 3.09 4.94
C LEU A 185 -2.40 3.07 5.75
N GLU A 186 -2.34 2.69 7.03
CA GLU A 186 -3.49 2.77 7.95
C GLU A 186 -3.99 4.21 8.05
N LYS A 187 -3.08 5.16 8.24
CA LYS A 187 -3.42 6.58 8.28
C LYS A 187 -4.07 7.05 6.98
N TYR A 188 -3.49 6.73 5.83
CA TYR A 188 -4.07 7.02 4.52
C TYR A 188 -5.51 6.46 4.41
N ALA A 189 -5.72 5.20 4.82
CA ALA A 189 -7.02 4.55 4.74
C ALA A 189 -8.08 5.12 5.71
N VAL A 190 -7.65 5.81 6.76
CA VAL A 190 -8.55 6.50 7.70
C VAL A 190 -8.90 7.89 7.18
N GLU A 191 -7.94 8.59 6.58
CA GLU A 191 -8.08 9.98 6.15
C GLU A 191 -8.82 10.14 4.82
N ILE A 192 -8.66 9.19 3.89
CA ILE A 192 -9.40 9.18 2.63
C ILE A 192 -10.79 8.58 2.87
N ALA A 193 -11.82 9.43 2.85
CA ALA A 193 -13.23 9.09 3.04
C ALA A 193 -13.96 8.92 1.70
#